data_AF-A0A6B3SRC4-F1
#
_entry.id   AF-A0A6B3SRC4-F1
#
_cell.length_a   1.000
_cell.length_b   1.000
_cell.length_c   1.000
_cell.angle_alpha   90.00
_cell.angle_beta   90.00
_cell.angle_gamma   90.00
#
_symmetry.space_group_name_H-M   'P 1'
#
loop_
_entity.id
_entity.type
_entity.pdbx_description
1 polymer ?
#
loop_
_entity_poly.entity_id
_entity_poly.type
_entity_poly.pdbx_seq_one_letter_code
_entity_poly.pdbx_strand_id
1 'polypeptide(L)'
;MYTTAQPIRKRLTTPILPPPTADTPKLRAMPEYRLESMHAIESLIMRSKMTADQLMEILQAGRAIWLSNPERHWQHRAYLLLYSTLDQAFYVVIVACDPGKKTGSLVTVLTQQQYENDRGAICKYELLRALRSSDATDEQVKQFRYTLAPSRRELRSQAKWEEKLAARARRVTVVIDYVTLTGVFERIEISNPPGQDSEAVEADLTCLVNQPGFAEWIDVESAKKGVVAREILGLKARRGNGELVTLLSAA
;
A
#
# COMPACT_ATOMS: atom_id res chain seq x y z
N MET A 1 12.80 -43.08 53.43
CA MET A 1 12.43 -43.17 52.01
C MET A 1 11.22 -42.27 51.80
N TYR A 2 11.43 -41.08 51.24
CA TYR A 2 10.37 -40.09 51.02
C TYR A 2 10.00 -40.07 49.53
N THR A 3 8.77 -40.47 49.22
CA THR A 3 8.22 -40.44 47.86
C THR A 3 7.44 -39.14 47.69
N THR A 4 8.01 -38.21 46.92
CA THR A 4 7.40 -36.93 46.58
C THR A 4 6.37 -37.12 45.47
N ALA A 5 5.08 -37.02 45.79
CA ALA A 5 4.01 -37.02 44.80
C ALA A 5 3.95 -35.67 44.07
N GLN A 6 4.08 -35.67 42.74
CA GLN A 6 3.87 -34.47 41.93
C GLN A 6 2.39 -34.25 41.61
N PRO A 7 1.91 -32.98 41.58
CA PRO A 7 0.52 -32.69 41.24
C PRO A 7 0.27 -32.78 39.73
N ILE A 8 -0.71 -33.61 39.36
CA ILE A 8 -1.25 -33.76 38.00
C ILE A 8 -1.93 -32.45 37.60
N ARG A 9 -1.27 -31.64 36.76
CA ARG A 9 -1.92 -30.50 36.09
C ARG A 9 -2.89 -31.03 35.02
N LYS A 10 -4.18 -31.11 35.36
CA LYS A 10 -5.25 -31.27 34.36
C LYS A 10 -5.27 -30.02 33.47
N ARG A 11 -4.78 -30.14 32.23
CA ARG A 11 -5.00 -29.12 31.19
C ARG A 11 -6.49 -29.10 30.91
N LEU A 12 -7.15 -27.99 31.24
CA LEU A 12 -8.48 -27.68 30.72
C LEU A 12 -8.32 -27.49 29.21
N THR A 13 -8.69 -28.51 28.45
CA THR A 13 -8.86 -28.42 27.00
C THR A 13 -10.06 -27.49 26.77
N THR A 14 -9.79 -26.22 26.53
CA THR A 14 -10.78 -25.29 26.01
C THR A 14 -11.32 -25.90 24.71
N PRO A 15 -12.65 -26.05 24.55
CA PRO A 15 -13.19 -26.54 23.29
C PRO A 15 -12.78 -25.56 22.19
N ILE A 16 -12.03 -26.06 21.22
CA ILE A 16 -11.64 -25.33 20.02
C ILE A 16 -12.94 -25.07 19.26
N LEU A 17 -13.41 -23.81 19.29
CA LEU A 17 -14.50 -23.37 18.44
C LEU A 17 -14.16 -23.74 16.98
N PRO A 18 -15.11 -24.35 16.23
CA PRO A 18 -14.87 -24.63 14.83
C PRO A 18 -14.53 -23.33 14.09
N PRO A 19 -13.65 -23.37 13.08
CA PRO A 19 -13.39 -22.21 12.24
C PRO A 19 -14.73 -21.73 11.65
N PRO A 20 -14.98 -20.41 11.59
CA PRO A 20 -16.24 -19.89 11.09
C PRO A 20 -16.45 -20.40 9.65
N THR A 21 -17.51 -21.18 9.47
CA THR A 21 -17.96 -21.68 8.16
C THR A 21 -18.24 -20.50 7.24
N ALA A 22 -17.75 -20.59 6.01
CA ALA A 22 -17.69 -19.52 5.01
C ALA A 22 -19.05 -19.10 4.40
N ASP A 23 -20.16 -19.37 5.10
CA ASP A 23 -21.52 -19.07 4.66
C ASP A 23 -22.22 -18.07 5.61
N THR A 24 -21.52 -17.00 6.00
CA THR A 24 -22.22 -15.81 6.50
C THR A 24 -22.86 -15.10 5.31
N PRO A 25 -24.19 -14.84 5.32
CA PRO A 25 -24.81 -14.06 4.26
C PRO A 25 -24.14 -12.70 4.24
N LYS A 26 -23.60 -12.32 3.08
CA LYS A 26 -23.17 -10.94 2.81
C LYS A 26 -24.39 -10.03 3.00
N LEU A 27 -24.61 -9.50 4.20
CA LEU A 27 -25.51 -8.37 4.41
C LEU A 27 -24.85 -7.11 3.82
N ARG A 28 -24.74 -7.10 2.49
CA ARG A 28 -24.50 -5.91 1.68
C ARG A 28 -25.88 -5.39 1.29
N ALA A 29 -26.21 -4.22 1.82
CA ALA A 29 -27.52 -3.54 1.81
C ALA A 29 -28.45 -3.94 2.96
N MET A 30 -28.49 -3.08 3.99
CA MET A 30 -29.70 -2.90 4.78
C MET A 30 -30.71 -2.13 3.90
N PRO A 31 -31.87 -2.70 3.55
CA PRO A 31 -32.79 -2.13 2.58
C PRO A 31 -33.66 -1.00 3.13
N GLU A 32 -33.76 -0.80 4.45
CA GLU A 32 -34.63 0.25 4.99
C GLU A 32 -34.01 0.92 6.21
N TYR A 33 -33.67 2.20 6.05
CA TYR A 33 -33.28 3.07 7.17
C TYR A 33 -34.50 3.88 7.60
N ARG A 34 -34.62 4.11 8.91
CA ARG A 34 -35.68 4.97 9.47
C ARG A 34 -35.08 6.05 10.35
N LEU A 35 -35.62 7.25 10.22
CA LEU A 35 -35.27 8.39 11.05
C LEU A 35 -36.41 8.64 12.05
N GLU A 36 -36.38 7.88 13.15
CA GLU A 36 -37.43 7.94 14.19
C GLU A 36 -37.00 8.78 15.41
N SER A 37 -35.69 9.04 15.55
CA SER A 37 -35.13 9.73 16.71
C SER A 37 -35.08 11.25 16.49
N MET A 38 -35.85 11.99 17.28
CA MET A 38 -35.78 13.46 17.35
C MET A 38 -34.35 13.94 17.64
N HIS A 39 -33.65 13.24 18.55
CA HIS A 39 -32.26 13.55 18.87
C HIS A 39 -31.33 13.45 17.65
N ALA A 40 -31.60 12.52 16.76
CA ALA A 40 -30.79 12.34 15.55
C ALA A 40 -31.05 13.44 14.52
N ILE A 41 -32.30 13.90 14.41
CA ILE A 41 -32.68 15.06 13.59
C ILE A 41 -32.01 16.33 14.12
N GLU A 42 -32.11 16.59 15.43
CA GLU A 42 -31.46 17.75 16.06
C GLU A 42 -29.94 17.71 15.87
N SER A 43 -29.33 16.53 16.04
CA SER A 43 -27.88 16.36 15.81
C SER A 43 -27.50 16.63 14.35
N LEU A 44 -28.31 16.20 13.39
CA LEU A 44 -28.08 16.44 11.97
C LEU A 44 -28.14 17.94 11.66
N ILE A 45 -29.19 18.63 12.14
CA ILE A 45 -29.39 20.07 11.92
C ILE A 45 -28.26 20.89 12.56
N MET A 46 -27.81 20.51 13.75
CA MET A 46 -26.73 21.24 14.44
C MET A 46 -25.35 21.06 13.78
N ARG A 47 -25.14 19.99 13.01
CA ARG A 47 -23.79 19.57 12.57
C ARG A 47 -23.57 19.63 11.06
N SER A 48 -24.65 19.68 10.28
CA SER A 48 -24.61 19.67 8.83
C SER A 48 -25.66 20.59 8.23
N LYS A 49 -25.46 21.02 6.99
CA LYS A 49 -26.49 21.71 6.21
C LYS A 49 -27.45 20.74 5.51
N MET A 50 -27.24 19.43 5.66
CA MET A 50 -28.09 18.41 5.05
C MET A 50 -29.45 18.35 5.74
N THR A 51 -30.50 18.22 4.94
CA THR A 51 -31.83 17.89 5.47
C THR A 51 -31.90 16.41 5.83
N ALA A 52 -32.88 16.05 6.66
CA ALA A 52 -33.21 14.66 6.96
C ALA A 52 -33.42 13.84 5.67
N ASP A 53 -34.18 14.37 4.73
CA ASP A 53 -34.49 13.67 3.47
C ASP A 53 -33.24 13.41 2.63
N GLN A 54 -32.34 14.38 2.53
CA GLN A 54 -31.05 14.22 1.83
C GLN A 54 -30.17 13.16 2.48
N LEU A 55 -30.11 13.13 3.81
CA LEU A 55 -29.39 12.09 4.54
C LEU A 55 -29.98 10.71 4.22
N MET A 56 -31.30 10.58 4.27
CA MET A 56 -31.99 9.33 4.01
C MET A 56 -31.79 8.86 2.57
N GLU A 57 -31.82 9.78 1.61
CA GLU A 57 -31.52 9.50 0.20
C GLU A 57 -30.11 8.93 0.03
N ILE A 58 -29.09 9.54 0.64
CA ILE A 58 -27.70 9.05 0.61
C ILE A 58 -27.60 7.62 1.17
N LEU A 59 -28.26 7.37 2.30
CA LEU A 59 -28.24 6.07 2.97
C LEU A 59 -28.96 5.00 2.12
N GLN A 60 -30.14 5.31 1.58
CA GLN A 60 -30.93 4.42 0.74
C GLN A 60 -30.26 4.14 -0.61
N ALA A 61 -29.56 5.12 -1.17
CA ALA A 61 -28.75 4.94 -2.39
C ALA A 61 -27.48 4.10 -2.15
N GLY A 62 -27.20 3.69 -0.90
CA GLY A 62 -26.04 2.85 -0.57
C GLY A 62 -24.71 3.57 -0.71
N ARG A 63 -24.72 4.91 -0.65
CA ARG A 63 -23.53 5.77 -0.81
C ARG A 63 -22.70 5.90 0.46
N ALA A 64 -23.21 5.40 1.58
CA ALA A 64 -22.48 5.34 2.84
C ALA A 64 -21.65 4.06 3.00
N ILE A 65 -20.56 4.15 3.75
CA ILE A 65 -19.58 3.09 3.94
C ILE A 65 -19.58 2.62 5.38
N TRP A 66 -19.62 1.31 5.55
CA TRP A 66 -19.54 0.66 6.84
C TRP A 66 -18.13 0.76 7.41
N LEU A 67 -17.98 1.47 8.53
CA LEU A 67 -16.75 1.51 9.34
C LEU A 67 -16.68 0.35 10.35
N SER A 68 -17.82 -0.30 10.60
CA SER A 68 -17.95 -1.35 11.61
C SER A 68 -18.92 -2.43 11.14
N ASN A 69 -18.75 -3.64 11.66
CA ASN A 69 -19.72 -4.71 11.47
C ASN A 69 -20.70 -4.72 12.67
N PRO A 70 -22.01 -4.48 12.46
CA PRO A 70 -23.00 -4.46 13.54
C PRO A 70 -23.09 -5.80 14.28
N GLU A 71 -22.86 -6.93 13.61
CA GLU A 71 -22.92 -8.27 14.22
C GLU A 71 -21.81 -8.50 15.27
N ARG A 72 -20.69 -7.78 15.11
CA ARG A 72 -19.56 -7.84 16.04
C ARG A 72 -19.64 -6.76 17.11
N HIS A 73 -20.59 -5.83 17.02
CA HIS A 73 -20.76 -4.77 17.99
C HIS A 73 -21.74 -5.22 19.09
N TRP A 74 -21.34 -5.07 20.35
CA TRP A 74 -22.10 -5.48 21.54
C TRP A 74 -23.51 -4.88 21.69
N GLN A 75 -23.87 -3.90 20.86
CA GLN A 75 -25.18 -3.23 20.84
C GLN A 75 -25.85 -3.27 19.46
N HIS A 76 -25.37 -4.10 18.53
CA HIS A 76 -25.84 -4.12 17.15
C HIS A 76 -25.85 -2.73 16.50
N ARG A 77 -24.81 -1.93 16.77
CA ARG A 77 -24.68 -0.59 16.20
C ARG A 77 -23.75 -0.61 15.00
N ALA A 78 -24.18 0.05 13.95
CA ALA A 78 -23.40 0.30 12.77
C ALA A 78 -22.95 1.75 12.71
N TYR A 79 -21.68 1.93 12.41
CA TYR A 79 -21.07 3.22 12.07
C TYR A 79 -20.94 3.32 10.56
N LEU A 80 -21.65 4.26 9.96
CA LEU A 80 -21.68 4.51 8.52
C LEU A 80 -21.04 5.86 8.22
N LEU A 81 -19.95 5.84 7.44
CA LEU A 81 -19.27 7.03 6.94
C LEU A 81 -19.92 7.50 5.65
N LEU A 82 -20.20 8.80 5.56
CA LEU A 82 -20.66 9.44 4.34
C LEU A 82 -19.95 10.78 4.12
N TYR A 83 -19.99 11.25 2.89
CA TYR A 83 -19.49 12.56 2.50
C TYR A 83 -20.65 13.45 2.06
N SER A 84 -20.77 14.62 2.68
CA SER A 84 -21.71 15.68 2.29
C SER A 84 -21.04 16.56 1.24
N THR A 85 -21.58 16.59 0.03
CA THR A 85 -21.13 17.51 -1.03
C THR A 85 -21.49 18.96 -0.73
N LEU A 86 -22.57 19.19 0.03
CA LEU A 86 -23.02 20.52 0.47
C LEU A 86 -22.08 21.14 1.49
N ASP A 87 -21.64 20.35 2.47
CA ASP A 87 -20.74 20.81 3.54
C ASP A 87 -19.27 20.60 3.19
N GLN A 88 -18.97 19.86 2.12
CA GLN A 88 -17.64 19.37 1.75
C GLN A 88 -16.92 18.68 2.91
N ALA A 89 -17.68 17.90 3.68
CA ALA A 89 -17.23 17.31 4.95
C ALA A 89 -17.72 15.87 5.14
N PHE A 90 -17.00 15.12 5.97
CA PHE A 90 -17.35 13.75 6.35
C PHE A 90 -18.16 13.71 7.63
N TYR A 91 -19.16 12.83 7.62
CA TYR A 91 -20.03 12.57 8.75
C TYR A 91 -20.10 11.07 9.01
N VAL A 92 -20.26 10.72 10.29
CA VAL A 92 -20.48 9.33 10.71
C VAL A 92 -21.86 9.20 11.30
N VAL A 93 -22.71 8.44 10.62
CA VAL A 93 -24.06 8.11 11.07
C VAL A 93 -24.00 6.86 11.93
N ILE A 94 -24.62 6.91 13.11
CA ILE A 94 -24.79 5.76 13.97
C ILE A 94 -26.20 5.21 13.76
N VAL A 95 -26.28 3.94 13.39
CA VAL A 95 -27.54 3.23 13.17
C VAL A 95 -27.63 2.08 14.16
N ALA A 96 -28.77 1.96 14.83
CA ALA A 96 -29.13 0.78 15.59
C ALA A 96 -29.76 -0.23 14.62
N CYS A 97 -29.10 -1.38 14.44
CA CYS A 97 -29.56 -2.46 13.58
C CYS A 97 -30.40 -3.44 14.40
N ASP A 98 -31.59 -3.77 13.92
CA ASP A 98 -32.34 -4.89 14.45
C ASP A 98 -31.79 -6.19 13.80
N PRO A 99 -31.28 -7.18 14.56
CA PRO A 99 -30.77 -8.41 13.95
C PRO A 99 -31.89 -9.28 13.32
N GLY A 100 -33.14 -9.10 13.76
CA GLY A 100 -34.29 -9.87 13.25
C GLY A 100 -34.98 -9.24 12.04
N LYS A 101 -34.77 -7.95 11.81
CA LYS A 101 -35.39 -7.19 10.72
C LYS A 101 -34.29 -6.54 9.91
N LYS A 102 -34.36 -6.56 8.58
CA LYS A 102 -33.37 -5.87 7.74
C LYS A 102 -33.59 -4.33 7.76
N THR A 103 -33.72 -3.76 8.94
CA THR A 103 -34.06 -2.37 9.21
C THR A 103 -33.04 -1.75 10.15
N GLY A 104 -32.72 -0.48 9.95
CA GLY A 104 -31.85 0.28 10.83
C GLY A 104 -32.49 1.59 11.26
N SER A 105 -32.49 1.88 12.57
CA SER A 105 -32.96 3.15 13.10
C SER A 105 -31.79 4.09 13.36
N LEU A 106 -31.86 5.30 12.80
CA LEU A 106 -30.82 6.31 12.93
C LEU A 106 -30.79 6.86 14.37
N VAL A 107 -29.64 6.73 15.04
CA VAL A 107 -29.48 7.09 16.46
C VAL A 107 -28.96 8.51 16.59
N THR A 108 -27.89 8.84 15.84
CA THR A 108 -27.24 10.15 15.86
C THR A 108 -26.29 10.29 14.66
N VAL A 109 -25.85 11.52 14.41
CA VAL A 109 -24.89 11.87 13.36
C VAL A 109 -23.72 12.60 13.98
N LEU A 110 -22.51 12.07 13.86
CA LEU A 110 -21.27 12.65 14.37
C LEU A 110 -20.50 13.35 13.25
N THR A 111 -19.74 14.39 13.60
CA THR A 111 -18.67 14.88 12.71
C THR A 111 -17.53 13.86 12.65
N GLN A 112 -16.72 13.90 11.58
CA GLN A 112 -15.50 13.09 11.50
C GLN A 112 -14.65 13.22 12.77
N GLN A 113 -14.38 14.46 13.20
CA GLN A 113 -13.52 14.71 14.36
C GLN A 113 -14.08 14.11 15.66
N GLN A 114 -15.39 14.20 15.88
CA GLN A 114 -16.04 13.59 17.05
C GLN A 114 -15.85 12.07 17.06
N TYR A 115 -16.11 11.43 15.92
CA TYR A 115 -15.91 9.98 15.80
C TYR A 115 -14.44 9.59 16.02
N GLU A 116 -13.50 10.33 15.44
CA GLU A 116 -12.07 10.02 15.55
C GLU A 116 -11.54 10.19 16.98
N ASN A 117 -12.08 11.14 17.74
CA ASN A 117 -11.78 11.30 19.16
C ASN A 117 -12.26 10.11 19.99
N ASP A 118 -13.43 9.56 19.66
CA ASP A 118 -14.05 8.47 20.42
C ASP A 118 -13.50 7.08 20.05
N ARG A 119 -13.19 6.86 18.77
CA ARG A 119 -12.91 5.52 18.20
C ARG A 119 -11.58 5.40 17.47
N GLY A 120 -10.85 6.52 17.30
CA GLY A 120 -9.59 6.58 16.56
C GLY A 120 -9.77 7.02 15.11
N ALA A 121 -8.64 7.40 14.49
CA ALA A 121 -8.59 7.96 13.14
C ALA A 121 -9.23 7.04 12.08
N ILE A 122 -10.05 7.63 11.20
CA ILE A 122 -10.63 6.91 10.06
C ILE A 122 -9.52 6.69 9.03
N CYS A 123 -9.46 5.49 8.45
CA CYS A 123 -8.39 5.23 7.50
C CYS A 123 -8.60 6.03 6.20
N LYS A 124 -7.51 6.52 5.61
CA LYS A 124 -7.50 7.24 4.33
C LYS A 124 -8.29 6.53 3.22
N TYR A 125 -8.25 5.20 3.21
CA TYR A 125 -8.97 4.39 2.23
C TYR A 125 -10.49 4.48 2.39
N GLU A 126 -11.01 4.48 3.62
CA GLU A 126 -12.44 4.62 3.91
C GLU A 126 -12.94 6.02 3.53
N LEU A 127 -12.18 7.08 3.87
CA LEU A 127 -12.50 8.45 3.47
C LEU A 127 -12.57 8.59 1.95
N LEU A 128 -11.55 8.11 1.22
CA LEU A 128 -11.55 8.17 -0.25
C LEU A 128 -12.67 7.34 -0.87
N ARG A 129 -12.98 6.18 -0.29
CA ARG A 129 -14.08 5.34 -0.78
C ARG A 129 -15.42 6.03 -0.55
N ALA A 130 -15.62 6.71 0.59
CA ALA A 130 -16.87 7.41 0.92
C ALA A 130 -17.06 8.61 -0.01
N LEU A 131 -15.98 9.35 -0.26
CA LEU A 131 -15.98 10.43 -1.25
C LEU A 131 -16.36 9.94 -2.65
N ARG A 132 -15.79 8.82 -3.11
CA ARG A 132 -16.13 8.23 -4.42
C ARG A 132 -17.53 7.63 -4.51
N SER A 133 -18.11 7.29 -3.36
CA SER A 133 -19.47 6.77 -3.31
C SER A 133 -20.52 7.89 -3.29
N SER A 134 -20.08 9.13 -3.06
CA SER A 134 -20.89 10.35 -3.19
C SER A 134 -20.87 10.90 -4.61
N ASP A 135 -21.62 11.98 -4.86
CA ASP A 135 -21.63 12.69 -6.15
C ASP A 135 -20.41 13.62 -6.33
N ALA A 136 -19.29 13.34 -5.67
CA ALA A 136 -18.06 14.13 -5.81
C ALA A 136 -17.40 13.89 -7.17
N THR A 137 -16.85 14.95 -7.78
CA THR A 137 -16.16 14.84 -9.07
C THR A 137 -14.79 14.18 -8.93
N ASP A 138 -14.24 13.66 -10.03
CA ASP A 138 -12.90 13.08 -10.04
C ASP A 138 -11.82 14.10 -9.63
N GLU A 139 -11.98 15.37 -9.98
CA GLU A 139 -11.11 16.45 -9.52
C GLU A 139 -11.17 16.63 -8.01
N GLN A 140 -12.36 16.62 -7.40
CA GLN A 140 -12.52 16.72 -5.96
C GLN A 140 -11.87 15.52 -5.24
N VAL A 141 -12.09 14.31 -5.76
CA VAL A 141 -11.44 13.09 -5.24
C VAL A 141 -9.92 13.21 -5.34
N LYS A 142 -9.39 13.74 -6.45
CA LYS A 142 -7.97 13.94 -6.68
C LYS A 142 -7.40 15.00 -5.73
N GLN A 143 -8.04 16.15 -5.61
CA GLN A 143 -7.64 17.22 -4.68
C GLN A 143 -7.62 16.71 -3.24
N PHE A 144 -8.69 16.04 -2.80
CA PHE A 144 -8.79 15.49 -1.46
C PHE A 144 -7.71 14.42 -1.19
N ARG A 145 -7.33 13.63 -2.21
CA ARG A 145 -6.23 12.67 -2.07
C ARG A 145 -4.89 13.32 -1.73
N TYR A 146 -4.65 14.54 -2.22
CA TYR A 146 -3.41 15.29 -1.96
C TYR A 146 -3.43 16.01 -0.60
N THR A 147 -4.59 16.35 -0.05
CA THR A 147 -4.69 16.96 1.29
C THR A 147 -4.50 15.94 2.40
N LEU A 148 -4.80 14.67 2.15
CA LEU A 148 -4.61 13.59 3.12
C LEU A 148 -3.14 13.21 3.28
N ALA A 149 -2.68 13.19 4.53
CA ALA A 149 -1.36 12.69 4.88
C ALA A 149 -1.09 11.30 4.26
N PRO A 150 0.13 11.03 3.77
CA PRO A 150 0.48 9.74 3.20
C PRO A 150 0.34 8.65 4.26
N SER A 151 -0.29 7.54 3.89
CA SER A 151 -0.42 6.39 4.78
C SER A 151 0.95 5.77 5.08
N ARG A 152 1.07 5.04 6.21
CA ARG A 152 2.30 4.28 6.53
C ARG A 152 2.71 3.33 5.40
N ARG A 153 1.75 2.78 4.65
CA ARG A 153 2.01 1.92 3.49
C ARG A 153 2.58 2.70 2.32
N GLU A 154 2.04 3.89 2.04
CA GLU A 154 2.54 4.80 1.01
C GLU A 154 3.96 5.25 1.33
N LEU A 155 4.23 5.70 2.56
CA LEU A 155 5.57 6.07 3.03
C LEU A 155 6.59 4.93 2.88
N ARG A 156 6.23 3.71 3.28
CA ARG A 156 7.09 2.52 3.10
C ARG A 156 7.34 2.21 1.63
N SER A 157 6.34 2.41 0.77
CA SER A 157 6.46 2.13 -0.66
C SER A 157 7.35 3.18 -1.34
N GLN A 158 7.24 4.44 -0.93
CA GLN A 158 8.09 5.53 -1.36
C GLN A 158 9.53 5.31 -0.93
N ALA A 159 9.77 5.00 0.35
CA ALA A 159 11.12 4.69 0.85
C ALA A 159 11.76 3.52 0.09
N LYS A 160 11.00 2.45 -0.18
CA LYS A 160 11.48 1.34 -1.02
C LYS A 160 11.78 1.74 -2.46
N TRP A 161 11.02 2.68 -3.02
CA TRP A 161 11.25 3.16 -4.38
C TRP A 161 12.48 4.06 -4.44
N GLU A 162 12.67 4.93 -3.45
CA GLU A 162 13.86 5.76 -3.28
C GLU A 162 15.11 4.90 -3.06
N GLU A 163 15.02 3.85 -2.24
CA GLU A 163 16.08 2.87 -2.05
C GLU A 163 16.44 2.16 -3.35
N LYS A 164 15.42 1.74 -4.13
CA LYS A 164 15.65 1.14 -5.47
C LYS A 164 16.29 2.11 -6.44
N LEU A 165 15.90 3.38 -6.42
CA LEU A 165 16.51 4.41 -7.25
C LEU A 165 17.97 4.67 -6.85
N ALA A 166 18.25 4.77 -5.56
CA ALA A 166 19.60 4.93 -5.05
C ALA A 166 20.48 3.73 -5.41
N ALA A 167 19.96 2.51 -5.27
CA ALA A 167 20.65 1.30 -5.70
C ALA A 167 20.91 1.29 -7.21
N ARG A 168 19.93 1.73 -8.02
CA ARG A 168 20.10 1.85 -9.47
C ARG A 168 21.11 2.92 -9.87
N ALA A 169 21.18 4.02 -9.11
CA ALA A 169 22.14 5.10 -9.33
C ALA A 169 23.57 4.65 -9.01
N ARG A 170 23.76 3.75 -8.02
CA ARG A 170 25.08 3.22 -7.63
C ARG A 170 25.56 2.07 -8.51
N ARG A 171 24.65 1.35 -9.17
CA ARG A 171 24.97 0.20 -10.01
C ARG A 171 25.97 0.55 -11.10
N VAL A 172 27.10 -0.16 -11.12
CA VAL A 172 28.09 -0.04 -12.19
C VAL A 172 27.73 -1.03 -13.32
N THR A 173 27.80 -0.55 -14.55
CA THR A 173 27.59 -1.35 -15.76
C THR A 173 28.82 -1.23 -16.65
N VAL A 174 29.41 -2.38 -16.97
CA VAL A 174 30.50 -2.54 -17.92
C VAL A 174 29.89 -2.81 -19.29
N VAL A 175 30.37 -2.08 -20.29
CA VAL A 175 29.98 -2.19 -21.68
C VAL A 175 31.17 -2.73 -22.45
N ILE A 176 30.94 -3.83 -23.17
CA ILE A 176 31.96 -4.51 -23.97
C ILE A 176 31.59 -4.31 -25.44
N ASP A 177 32.44 -3.59 -26.15
CA ASP A 177 32.37 -3.42 -27.61
C ASP A 177 33.30 -4.47 -28.24
N TYR A 178 32.79 -5.36 -29.09
CA TYR A 178 33.55 -6.45 -29.70
C TYR A 178 33.14 -6.72 -31.15
N VAL A 179 34.00 -7.42 -31.88
CA VAL A 179 33.74 -7.93 -33.23
C VAL A 179 33.56 -9.43 -33.15
N THR A 180 32.46 -9.96 -33.71
CA THR A 180 32.20 -11.40 -33.79
C THR A 180 33.15 -12.09 -34.78
N LEU A 181 33.15 -13.42 -34.80
CA LEU A 181 33.90 -14.20 -35.80
C LEU A 181 33.50 -13.87 -37.25
N THR A 182 32.26 -13.41 -37.47
CA THR A 182 31.76 -13.02 -38.79
C THR A 182 32.12 -11.58 -39.18
N GLY A 183 32.83 -10.85 -38.32
CA GLY A 183 33.20 -9.45 -38.57
C GLY A 183 32.11 -8.43 -38.21
N VAL A 184 31.06 -8.84 -37.50
CA VAL A 184 29.97 -7.95 -37.09
C VAL A 184 30.32 -7.27 -35.76
N PHE A 185 30.11 -5.96 -35.68
CA PHE A 185 30.22 -5.20 -34.44
C PHE A 185 29.02 -5.47 -33.53
N GLU A 186 29.28 -5.86 -32.30
CA GLU A 186 28.26 -6.05 -31.27
C GLU A 186 28.67 -5.40 -29.95
N ARG A 187 27.65 -5.12 -29.14
CA ARG A 187 27.79 -4.55 -27.81
C ARG A 187 27.01 -5.36 -26.81
N ILE A 188 27.63 -5.68 -25.68
CA ILE A 188 26.92 -6.21 -24.52
C ILE A 188 27.11 -5.30 -23.29
N GLU A 189 26.10 -5.32 -22.42
CA GLU A 189 26.14 -4.64 -21.14
C GLU A 189 26.03 -5.68 -20.01
N ILE A 190 26.97 -5.63 -19.07
CA ILE A 190 27.03 -6.49 -17.90
C ILE A 190 27.10 -5.59 -16.67
N SER A 191 26.35 -5.90 -15.62
CA SER A 191 26.34 -5.05 -14.43
C SER A 191 26.74 -5.80 -13.17
N ASN A 192 27.04 -5.01 -12.13
CA ASN A 192 27.52 -5.48 -10.84
C ASN A 192 28.89 -6.17 -10.93
N PRO A 193 29.91 -5.48 -11.48
CA PRO A 193 31.27 -6.01 -11.45
C PRO A 193 31.75 -6.17 -9.99
N PRO A 194 32.67 -7.12 -9.73
CA PRO A 194 33.29 -7.25 -8.42
C PRO A 194 34.02 -5.96 -8.04
N GLY A 195 33.97 -5.60 -6.75
CA GLY A 195 34.64 -4.39 -6.25
C GLY A 195 33.96 -3.06 -6.62
N GLN A 196 32.75 -3.08 -7.20
CA GLN A 196 32.02 -1.85 -7.58
C GLN A 196 31.76 -0.88 -6.40
N ASP A 197 31.71 -1.40 -5.18
CA ASP A 197 31.47 -0.63 -3.95
C ASP A 197 32.78 -0.21 -3.24
N SER A 198 33.95 -0.44 -3.85
CA SER A 198 35.23 0.00 -3.28
C SER A 198 35.39 1.53 -3.40
N GLU A 199 35.99 2.17 -2.40
CA GLU A 199 36.23 3.62 -2.40
C GLU A 199 37.01 4.09 -3.65
N ALA A 200 37.96 3.27 -4.11
CA ALA A 200 38.74 3.55 -5.32
C ALA A 200 37.86 3.59 -6.58
N VAL A 201 36.96 2.62 -6.74
CA VAL A 201 36.00 2.59 -7.87
C VAL A 201 34.95 3.69 -7.70
N GLU A 202 34.57 4.02 -6.46
CA GLU A 202 33.66 5.11 -6.17
C GLU A 202 34.19 6.44 -6.72
N ALA A 203 35.48 6.72 -6.50
CA ALA A 203 36.18 7.91 -6.98
C ALA A 203 36.50 7.87 -8.48
N ASP A 204 36.92 6.71 -9.01
CA ASP A 204 37.30 6.56 -10.42
C ASP A 204 36.94 5.17 -10.96
N LEU A 205 36.06 5.12 -11.96
CA LEU A 205 35.63 3.87 -12.60
C LEU A 205 36.77 3.13 -13.29
N THR A 206 37.85 3.80 -13.70
CA THR A 206 39.01 3.13 -14.31
C THR A 206 39.69 2.14 -13.35
N CYS A 207 39.55 2.35 -12.05
CA CYS A 207 40.07 1.44 -11.02
C CYS A 207 39.39 0.05 -11.02
N LEU A 208 38.29 -0.13 -11.75
CA LEU A 208 37.63 -1.44 -11.93
C LEU A 208 38.59 -2.49 -12.50
N VAL A 209 39.44 -2.11 -13.44
CA VAL A 209 40.37 -3.03 -14.11
C VAL A 209 41.36 -3.65 -13.12
N ASN A 210 41.65 -2.93 -12.03
CA ASN A 210 42.57 -3.38 -10.99
C ASN A 210 41.87 -4.16 -9.86
N GLN A 211 40.54 -4.33 -9.92
CA GLN A 211 39.81 -5.06 -8.88
C GLN A 211 40.07 -6.57 -8.98
N PRO A 212 40.30 -7.25 -7.84
CA PRO A 212 40.46 -8.70 -7.83
C PRO A 212 39.25 -9.40 -8.46
N GLY A 213 39.52 -10.32 -9.39
CA GLY A 213 38.50 -11.11 -10.07
C GLY A 213 37.71 -10.37 -11.16
N PHE A 214 38.02 -9.11 -11.46
CA PHE A 214 37.32 -8.35 -12.51
C PHE A 214 37.48 -8.98 -13.91
N ALA A 215 38.70 -9.36 -14.29
CA ALA A 215 38.97 -10.00 -15.58
C ALA A 215 38.25 -11.35 -15.72
N GLU A 216 38.36 -12.22 -14.71
CA GLU A 216 37.66 -13.51 -14.68
C GLU A 216 36.13 -13.33 -14.73
N TRP A 217 35.61 -12.31 -14.03
CA TRP A 217 34.19 -11.97 -14.08
C TRP A 217 33.74 -11.55 -15.48
N ILE A 218 34.54 -10.74 -16.20
CA ILE A 218 34.27 -10.37 -17.59
C ILE A 218 34.17 -11.63 -18.46
N ASP A 219 35.13 -12.54 -18.36
CA ASP A 219 35.17 -13.76 -19.17
C ASP A 219 33.94 -14.63 -18.91
N VAL A 220 33.61 -14.86 -17.65
CA VAL A 220 32.46 -15.67 -17.22
C VAL A 220 31.15 -15.06 -17.68
N GLU A 221 30.93 -13.76 -17.46
CA GLU A 221 29.68 -13.11 -17.82
C GLU A 221 29.52 -12.93 -19.34
N SER A 222 30.61 -12.67 -20.06
CA SER A 222 30.62 -12.64 -21.52
C SER A 222 30.28 -14.01 -22.11
N ALA A 223 30.85 -15.08 -21.56
CA ALA A 223 30.53 -16.45 -21.97
C ALA A 223 29.06 -16.81 -21.70
N LYS A 224 28.51 -16.43 -20.53
CA LYS A 224 27.07 -16.62 -20.21
C LYS A 224 26.15 -15.88 -21.17
N LYS A 225 26.60 -14.74 -21.70
CA LYS A 225 25.88 -13.95 -22.72
C LYS A 225 26.07 -14.49 -24.14
N GLY A 226 26.86 -15.56 -24.31
CA GLY A 226 27.12 -16.17 -25.62
C GLY A 226 28.06 -15.36 -26.50
N VAL A 227 28.89 -14.50 -25.90
CA VAL A 227 29.87 -13.70 -26.67
C VAL A 227 30.94 -14.62 -27.25
N VAL A 228 31.02 -14.66 -28.58
CA VAL A 228 32.09 -15.30 -29.33
C VAL A 228 32.83 -14.23 -30.12
N ALA A 229 33.72 -13.52 -29.43
CA ALA A 229 34.47 -12.41 -29.99
C ALA A 229 35.68 -12.92 -30.76
N ARG A 230 35.87 -12.39 -31.98
CA ARG A 230 37.16 -12.40 -32.68
C ARG A 230 38.14 -11.43 -32.02
N GLU A 231 37.62 -10.28 -31.61
CA GLU A 231 38.41 -9.17 -31.06
C GLU A 231 37.54 -8.32 -30.13
N ILE A 232 38.09 -7.89 -28.99
CA ILE A 232 37.47 -6.92 -28.09
C ILE A 232 38.02 -5.53 -28.47
N LEU A 233 37.13 -4.63 -28.90
CA LEU A 233 37.50 -3.28 -29.33
C LEU A 233 37.64 -2.32 -28.16
N GLY A 234 36.85 -2.53 -27.11
CA GLY A 234 36.93 -1.69 -25.93
C GLY A 234 36.06 -2.16 -24.78
N LEU A 235 36.54 -1.84 -23.59
CA LEU A 235 35.83 -1.99 -22.34
C LEU A 235 35.54 -0.60 -21.79
N LYS A 236 34.28 -0.33 -21.48
CA LYS A 236 33.83 0.92 -20.91
C LYS A 236 33.01 0.64 -19.66
N ALA A 237 32.88 1.59 -18.76
CA ALA A 237 31.98 1.48 -17.62
C ALA A 237 31.19 2.77 -17.41
N ARG A 238 30.01 2.63 -16.83
CA ARG A 238 29.20 3.74 -16.35
C ARG A 238 28.58 3.40 -15.00
N ARG A 239 28.31 4.43 -14.19
CA ARG A 239 27.54 4.32 -12.95
C ARG A 239 26.13 4.85 -13.18
N GLY A 240 25.12 4.03 -12.91
CA GLY A 240 23.72 4.36 -13.17
C GLY A 240 23.49 4.80 -14.62
N ASN A 241 22.97 6.02 -14.80
CA ASN A 241 22.78 6.66 -16.11
C ASN A 241 23.88 7.69 -16.43
N GLY A 242 25.02 7.62 -15.75
CA GLY A 242 26.15 8.53 -15.97
C GLY A 242 26.89 8.28 -17.28
N GLU A 243 27.92 9.08 -17.49
CA GLU A 243 28.78 8.99 -18.68
C GLU A 243 29.54 7.66 -18.75
N LEU A 244 29.84 7.25 -19.98
CA LEU A 244 30.67 6.08 -20.27
C LEU A 244 32.14 6.48 -20.19
N VAL A 245 32.85 5.86 -19.25
CA VAL A 245 34.30 6.00 -19.08
C VAL A 245 34.97 4.82 -19.76
N THR A 246 35.95 5.08 -20.63
CA THR A 246 36.76 4.02 -21.24
C THR A 246 37.71 3.43 -20.21
N LEU A 247 37.64 2.11 -20.03
CA LEU A 247 38.53 1.35 -19.15
C LEU A 247 39.75 0.84 -19.92
N LEU A 248 39.50 0.24 -21.09
CA LEU A 248 40.49 -0.29 -22.00
C LEU A 248 40.02 -0.06 -23.44
N SER A 249 40.92 0.28 -24.35
CA SER A 249 40.65 0.34 -25.79
C SER A 249 41.71 -0.46 -26.52
N ALA A 250 41.33 -1.18 -27.58
CA ALA A 250 42.29 -1.73 -28.53
C ALA A 250 43.08 -0.56 -29.16
N ALA A 251 44.41 -0.68 -29.15
CA ALA A 251 45.32 0.28 -29.76
C ALA A 251 45.48 0.03 -31.26
#